data_AF-A0AAW2V509-F1
#
_entry.id   AF-A0AAW2V509-F1
#
_cell.length_a   1.000
_cell.length_b   1.000
_cell.length_c   1.000
_cell.angle_alpha   90.00
_cell.angle_beta   90.00
_cell.angle_gamma   90.00
#
_symmetry.space_group_name_H-M   'P 1'
#
loop_
_entity.id
_entity.type
_entity.pdbx_description
1 polymer ?
#
loop_
_entity_poly.entity_id
_entity_poly.type
_entity_poly.pdbx_seq_one_letter_code
_entity_poly.pdbx_strand_id
1 'polypeptide(L)'
;EFKSVVRNVPEIIEVVGTASAHQALNIREDDGDKKLKEVLHTLFTKLMSTSKVIISEVVLKLIRRLNIAREVRQLTDKEELVLRLEKQFPGDVGVLAAFLLNYVKLNTGEALYVAANEPHAYIHGECVECMATSDNVVRAGLTPKTLDVQTLCSMLTYKQGFPEILRGVPSNPYTVKYLPPFDEFEVDRCILPREKSTTFPAVPGPSVFVVISGEAVMRLPFSEELVTEGDVIFAPANTVITVETTSGLNLCRAGVNSKFFE
;
A
#
# COMPACT_ATOMS: atom_id res chain seq x y z
N GLU A 1 12.99 -8.00 12.19
CA GLU A 1 11.80 -7.43 12.85
C GLU A 1 10.82 -8.49 13.38
N PHE A 2 10.34 -9.42 12.54
CA PHE A 2 9.38 -10.46 12.92
C PHE A 2 9.66 -11.17 14.26
N LYS A 3 10.90 -11.62 14.50
CA LYS A 3 11.28 -12.23 15.79
C LYS A 3 11.13 -11.29 16.99
N SER A 4 11.32 -9.98 16.79
CA SER A 4 11.10 -8.97 17.83
C SER A 4 9.63 -8.89 18.21
N VAL A 5 8.73 -8.90 17.21
CA VAL A 5 7.28 -8.94 17.43
C VAL A 5 6.90 -10.18 18.24
N VAL A 6 7.36 -11.35 17.82
CA VAL A 6 7.07 -12.62 18.52
C VAL A 6 7.59 -12.60 19.97
N ARG A 7 8.72 -11.92 20.26
CA ARG A 7 9.25 -11.79 21.64
C ARG A 7 8.50 -10.78 22.50
N ASN A 8 8.09 -9.67 21.90
CA ASN A 8 7.66 -8.48 22.65
C ASN A 8 6.13 -8.29 22.68
N VAL A 9 5.38 -9.07 21.91
CA VAL A 9 3.91 -9.06 21.87
C VAL A 9 3.38 -10.40 22.37
N PRO A 10 3.28 -10.62 23.69
CA PRO A 10 2.87 -11.91 24.26
C PRO A 10 1.46 -12.33 23.82
N GLU A 11 0.60 -11.38 23.48
CA GLU A 11 -0.74 -11.62 22.97
C GLU A 11 -0.74 -12.38 21.63
N ILE A 12 0.28 -12.19 20.79
CA ILE A 12 0.44 -12.99 19.57
C ILE A 12 0.78 -14.44 19.94
N ILE A 13 1.63 -14.66 20.95
CA ILE A 13 1.98 -16.01 21.42
C ILE A 13 0.75 -16.73 21.99
N GLU A 14 -0.10 -16.02 22.72
CA GLU A 14 -1.36 -16.56 23.27
C GLU A 14 -2.25 -17.15 22.16
N VAL A 15 -2.28 -16.49 21.00
CA VAL A 15 -3.07 -16.93 19.84
C VAL A 15 -2.40 -18.06 19.06
N VAL A 16 -1.11 -17.91 18.72
CA VAL A 16 -0.42 -18.85 17.81
C VAL A 16 0.18 -20.06 18.53
N GLY A 17 0.28 -20.00 19.86
CA GLY A 17 0.84 -21.02 20.72
C GLY A 17 2.37 -21.00 20.81
N THR A 18 2.89 -21.42 21.97
CA THR A 18 4.32 -21.41 22.29
C THR A 18 5.16 -22.24 21.33
N ALA A 19 4.65 -23.38 20.84
CA ALA A 19 5.36 -24.21 19.86
C ALA A 19 5.65 -23.47 18.55
N SER A 20 4.67 -22.74 18.00
CA SER A 20 4.85 -21.96 16.77
C SER A 20 5.69 -20.71 17.01
N ALA A 21 5.56 -20.07 18.16
CA ALA A 21 6.45 -18.98 18.56
C ALA A 21 7.91 -19.45 18.66
N HIS A 22 8.18 -20.60 19.27
CA HIS A 22 9.54 -21.17 19.35
C HIS A 22 10.10 -21.50 17.97
N GLN A 23 9.29 -22.07 17.07
CA GLN A 23 9.71 -22.31 15.68
C GLN A 23 10.10 -20.99 15.00
N ALA A 24 9.27 -19.95 15.11
CA ALA A 24 9.55 -18.63 14.53
C ALA A 24 10.84 -17.99 15.07
N LEU A 25 11.14 -18.17 16.36
CA LEU A 25 12.34 -17.62 17.00
C LEU A 25 13.61 -18.38 16.60
N ASN A 26 13.50 -19.67 16.32
CA ASN A 26 14.63 -20.55 16.02
C ASN A 26 15.01 -20.62 14.54
N ILE A 27 14.22 -20.04 13.63
CA ILE A 27 14.61 -19.92 12.22
C ILE A 27 15.92 -19.15 12.10
N ARG A 28 16.87 -19.64 11.33
CA ARG A 28 18.12 -18.97 11.02
C ARG A 28 18.14 -18.49 9.55
N GLU A 29 19.07 -17.61 9.21
CA GLU A 29 19.20 -17.11 7.82
C GLU A 29 19.62 -18.22 6.84
N ASP A 30 20.33 -19.25 7.33
CA ASP A 30 20.77 -20.43 6.57
C ASP A 30 19.69 -21.51 6.39
N ASP A 31 18.53 -21.39 7.06
CA ASP A 31 17.43 -22.36 6.96
C ASP A 31 16.71 -22.34 5.59
N GLY A 32 16.98 -21.33 4.77
CA GLY A 32 16.42 -21.16 3.42
C GLY A 32 14.96 -20.72 3.39
N ASP A 33 14.55 -20.15 2.26
CA ASP A 33 13.24 -19.50 2.08
C ASP A 33 12.06 -20.45 2.29
N LYS A 34 12.22 -21.74 1.98
CA LYS A 34 11.14 -22.73 2.10
C LYS A 34 10.72 -22.91 3.56
N LYS A 35 11.68 -23.13 4.46
CA LYS A 35 11.41 -23.34 5.89
C LYS A 35 10.87 -22.07 6.54
N LEU A 36 11.39 -20.90 6.14
CA LEU A 36 10.86 -19.61 6.57
C LEU A 36 9.38 -19.44 6.17
N LYS A 37 9.07 -19.70 4.89
CA LYS A 37 7.70 -19.66 4.37
C LYS A 37 6.76 -20.58 5.15
N GLU A 38 7.17 -21.82 5.42
CA GLU A 38 6.35 -22.79 6.18
C GLU A 38 6.01 -22.27 7.58
N VAL A 39 6.99 -21.71 8.31
CA VAL A 39 6.73 -21.19 9.66
C VAL A 39 5.85 -19.95 9.64
N LEU A 40 6.07 -19.03 8.70
CA LEU A 40 5.22 -17.84 8.55
C LEU A 40 3.80 -18.23 8.18
N HIS A 41 3.64 -19.18 7.24
CA HIS A 41 2.36 -19.74 6.87
C HIS A 41 1.65 -20.33 8.09
N THR A 42 2.30 -21.25 8.82
CA THR A 42 1.71 -21.84 10.04
C THR A 42 1.30 -20.78 11.07
N LEU A 43 2.15 -19.80 11.34
CA LEU A 43 1.86 -18.76 12.34
C LEU A 43 0.68 -17.89 11.90
N PHE A 44 0.69 -17.44 10.65
CA PHE A 44 -0.36 -16.59 10.09
C PHE A 44 -1.70 -17.33 10.00
N THR A 45 -1.69 -18.59 9.55
CA THR A 45 -2.90 -19.43 9.51
C THR A 45 -3.51 -19.62 10.89
N LYS A 46 -2.69 -19.85 11.92
CA LYS A 46 -3.21 -19.96 13.30
C LYS A 46 -3.85 -18.66 13.78
N LEU A 47 -3.21 -17.53 13.52
CA LEU A 47 -3.78 -16.21 13.84
C LEU A 47 -5.13 -16.01 13.15
N MET A 48 -5.18 -16.23 11.83
CA MET A 48 -6.39 -16.00 11.03
C MET A 48 -7.52 -17.00 11.28
N SER A 49 -7.19 -18.22 11.75
CA SER A 49 -8.18 -19.27 12.04
C SER A 49 -8.70 -19.24 13.48
N THR A 50 -8.13 -18.40 14.34
CA THR A 50 -8.56 -18.28 15.73
C THR A 50 -9.94 -17.62 15.80
N SER A 51 -10.80 -18.10 16.70
CA SER A 51 -12.17 -17.61 16.80
C SER A 51 -12.22 -16.13 17.17
N LYS A 52 -13.21 -15.41 16.64
CA LYS A 52 -13.39 -13.97 16.89
C LYS A 52 -13.47 -13.65 18.39
N VAL A 53 -14.07 -14.53 19.19
CA VAL A 53 -14.19 -14.37 20.66
C VAL A 53 -12.81 -14.32 21.30
N ILE A 54 -11.94 -15.29 20.99
CA ILE A 54 -10.58 -15.35 21.54
C ILE A 54 -9.77 -14.14 21.06
N ILE A 55 -9.85 -13.79 19.76
CA ILE A 55 -9.17 -12.62 19.22
C ILE A 55 -9.58 -11.35 19.97
N SER A 56 -10.88 -11.13 20.16
CA SER A 56 -11.39 -9.96 20.88
C SER A 56 -10.89 -9.91 22.33
N GLU A 57 -10.87 -11.03 23.05
CA GLU A 57 -10.31 -11.11 24.42
C GLU A 57 -8.81 -10.77 24.46
N VAL A 58 -8.04 -11.32 23.53
CA VAL A 58 -6.60 -11.10 23.41
C VAL A 58 -6.28 -9.65 23.05
N VAL A 59 -7.04 -9.07 22.11
CA VAL A 59 -6.91 -7.66 21.75
C VAL A 59 -7.20 -6.77 22.95
N LEU A 60 -8.23 -7.05 23.75
CA LEU A 60 -8.49 -6.29 24.98
C LEU A 60 -7.30 -6.33 25.96
N LYS A 61 -6.64 -7.48 26.11
CA LYS A 61 -5.41 -7.62 26.94
C LYS A 61 -4.28 -6.76 26.39
N LEU A 62 -4.03 -6.84 25.08
CA LEU A 62 -3.03 -6.06 24.36
C LEU A 62 -3.23 -4.55 24.60
N ILE A 63 -4.45 -4.07 24.40
CA ILE A 63 -4.78 -2.66 24.51
C ILE A 63 -4.62 -2.17 25.95
N ARG A 64 -5.02 -2.97 26.95
CA ARG A 64 -4.74 -2.68 28.37
C ARG A 64 -3.24 -2.57 28.65
N ARG A 65 -2.44 -3.53 28.17
CA ARG A 65 -0.99 -3.53 28.34
C ARG A 65 -0.34 -2.29 27.69
N LEU A 66 -0.74 -1.94 26.47
CA LEU A 66 -0.22 -0.78 25.77
C LEU A 66 -0.61 0.55 26.43
N ASN A 67 -1.83 0.66 26.96
CA ASN A 67 -2.25 1.84 27.71
C ASN A 67 -1.41 2.06 28.98
N ILE A 68 -1.09 1.00 29.72
CA ILE A 68 -0.17 1.06 30.88
C ILE A 68 1.26 1.39 30.40
N ALA A 69 1.73 0.73 29.35
CA ALA A 69 3.09 0.95 28.83
C ALA A 69 3.33 2.41 28.39
N ARG A 70 2.31 3.07 27.82
CA ARG A 70 2.35 4.50 27.43
C ARG A 70 2.63 5.44 28.60
N GLU A 71 2.25 5.07 29.83
CA GLU A 71 2.49 5.89 31.01
C GLU A 71 3.96 5.86 31.46
N VAL A 72 4.71 4.83 31.04
CA VAL A 72 6.08 4.57 31.49
C VAL A 72 7.10 4.77 30.36
N ARG A 73 6.71 4.59 29.10
CA ARG A 73 7.57 4.77 27.93
C ARG A 73 6.80 5.25 26.71
N GLN A 74 7.54 5.79 25.73
CA GLN A 74 7.00 6.03 24.41
C GLN A 74 6.64 4.70 23.72
N LEU A 75 5.48 4.65 23.09
CA LEU A 75 5.06 3.52 22.26
C LEU A 75 5.75 3.57 20.90
N THR A 76 5.98 2.40 20.31
CA THR A 76 6.46 2.30 18.93
C THR A 76 5.37 2.70 17.94
N ASP A 77 5.76 3.05 16.71
CA ASP A 77 4.81 3.40 15.65
C ASP A 77 3.74 2.31 15.42
N LYS A 78 4.10 1.03 15.52
CA LYS A 78 3.16 -0.08 15.39
C LYS A 78 2.23 -0.22 16.59
N GLU A 79 2.70 0.04 17.79
CA GLU A 79 1.85 0.02 19.00
C GLU A 79 0.82 1.15 18.97
N GLU A 80 1.21 2.35 18.53
CA GLU A 80 0.27 3.46 18.31
C GLU A 80 -0.73 3.16 17.19
N LEU A 81 -0.26 2.55 16.08
CA LEU A 81 -1.13 2.09 15.00
C LEU A 81 -2.19 1.12 15.51
N VAL A 82 -1.79 0.13 16.30
CA VAL A 82 -2.70 -0.88 16.86
C VAL A 82 -3.74 -0.27 17.79
N LEU A 83 -3.36 0.69 18.64
CA LEU A 83 -4.31 1.45 19.47
C LEU A 83 -5.33 2.23 18.62
N ARG A 84 -4.90 2.77 17.47
CA ARG A 84 -5.79 3.46 16.52
C ARG A 84 -6.72 2.48 15.81
N LEU A 85 -6.17 1.36 15.31
CA LEU A 85 -6.94 0.34 14.59
C LEU A 85 -8.02 -0.26 15.49
N GLU A 86 -7.73 -0.52 16.76
CA GLU A 86 -8.74 -1.02 17.71
C GLU A 86 -9.92 -0.05 17.85
N LYS A 87 -9.67 1.27 17.89
CA LYS A 87 -10.76 2.26 17.97
C LYS A 87 -11.67 2.22 16.74
N GLN A 88 -11.12 1.87 15.58
CA GLN A 88 -11.85 1.82 14.30
C GLN A 88 -12.50 0.44 14.06
N PHE A 89 -11.83 -0.63 14.48
CA PHE A 89 -12.22 -2.03 14.29
C PHE A 89 -12.06 -2.83 15.60
N PRO A 90 -12.95 -2.61 16.59
CA PRO A 90 -12.79 -3.22 17.91
C PRO A 90 -12.77 -4.76 17.87
N GLY A 91 -11.73 -5.35 18.43
CA GLY A 91 -11.56 -6.80 18.57
C GLY A 91 -11.37 -7.55 17.24
N ASP A 92 -10.94 -6.87 16.18
CA ASP A 92 -10.67 -7.46 14.86
C ASP A 92 -9.28 -8.11 14.79
N VAL A 93 -9.15 -9.23 14.07
CA VAL A 93 -7.87 -9.95 13.90
C VAL A 93 -6.80 -9.10 13.18
N GLY A 94 -7.23 -8.18 12.34
CA GLY A 94 -6.38 -7.21 11.65
C GLY A 94 -5.61 -6.29 12.61
N VAL A 95 -6.12 -6.06 13.82
CA VAL A 95 -5.43 -5.30 14.88
C VAL A 95 -4.16 -6.06 15.31
N LEU A 96 -4.23 -7.38 15.46
CA LEU A 96 -3.05 -8.20 15.76
C LEU A 96 -2.16 -8.39 14.52
N ALA A 97 -2.77 -8.63 13.36
CA ALA A 97 -2.06 -8.87 12.11
C ALA A 97 -1.19 -7.66 11.69
N ALA A 98 -1.57 -6.43 12.08
CA ALA A 98 -0.79 -5.22 11.82
C ALA A 98 0.65 -5.29 12.36
N PHE A 99 0.91 -6.03 13.45
CA PHE A 99 2.28 -6.22 13.94
C PHE A 99 3.14 -7.05 12.97
N LEU A 100 2.52 -7.97 12.22
CA LEU A 100 3.20 -8.89 11.31
C LEU A 100 3.53 -8.27 9.95
N LEU A 101 2.90 -7.13 9.61
CA LEU A 101 3.11 -6.41 8.35
C LEU A 101 4.01 -5.20 8.55
N ASN A 102 4.62 -4.71 7.47
CA ASN A 102 5.36 -3.45 7.52
C ASN A 102 4.39 -2.29 7.71
N TYR A 103 4.70 -1.37 8.63
CA TYR A 103 3.99 -0.10 8.72
C TYR A 103 4.77 0.96 7.94
N VAL A 104 4.28 1.29 6.75
CA VAL A 104 4.95 2.16 5.79
C VAL A 104 4.30 3.54 5.80
N LYS A 105 5.13 4.59 5.90
CA LYS A 105 4.71 5.99 5.77
C LYS A 105 5.33 6.56 4.50
N LEU A 106 4.50 6.93 3.53
CA LEU A 106 4.94 7.57 2.30
C LEU A 106 4.88 9.09 2.46
N ASN A 107 5.93 9.78 2.05
CA ASN A 107 5.88 11.22 1.85
C ASN A 107 5.25 11.54 0.49
N THR A 108 4.79 12.79 0.30
CA THR A 108 4.22 13.23 -0.97
C THR A 108 5.22 13.06 -2.12
N GLY A 109 4.87 12.23 -3.10
CA GLY A 109 5.76 11.90 -4.24
C GLY A 109 6.60 10.65 -4.04
N GLU A 110 6.49 9.99 -2.90
CA GLU A 110 6.91 8.60 -2.78
C GLU A 110 5.75 7.69 -3.18
N ALA A 111 6.07 6.59 -3.85
CA ALA A 111 5.12 5.57 -4.25
C ALA A 111 5.65 4.19 -3.88
N LEU A 112 4.79 3.20 -3.90
CA LEU A 112 5.15 1.79 -3.86
C LEU A 112 4.20 1.04 -4.80
N TYR A 113 4.62 -0.12 -5.29
CA TYR A 113 3.70 -1.05 -5.94
C TYR A 113 3.41 -2.20 -4.99
N VAL A 114 2.21 -2.77 -5.11
CA VAL A 114 1.83 -3.96 -4.35
C VAL A 114 1.67 -5.11 -5.33
N ALA A 115 2.51 -6.14 -5.17
CA ALA A 115 2.45 -7.32 -6.01
C ALA A 115 1.24 -8.20 -5.68
N ALA A 116 0.87 -9.07 -6.62
CA ALA A 116 -0.16 -10.07 -6.39
C ALA A 116 0.19 -10.95 -5.17
N ASN A 117 -0.83 -11.30 -4.39
CA ASN A 117 -0.71 -12.17 -3.21
C ASN A 117 0.15 -11.60 -2.07
N GLU A 118 0.29 -10.27 -1.99
CA GLU A 118 0.88 -9.57 -0.85
C GLU A 118 -0.22 -8.87 -0.02
N PRO A 119 -0.30 -9.12 1.30
CA PRO A 119 -1.32 -8.53 2.14
C PRO A 119 -0.97 -7.07 2.44
N HIS A 120 -1.93 -6.17 2.28
CA HIS A 120 -1.75 -4.73 2.50
C HIS A 120 -3.06 -4.10 2.97
N ALA A 121 -2.94 -2.93 3.61
CA ALA A 121 -4.07 -2.10 4.01
C ALA A 121 -3.65 -0.62 4.00
N TYR A 122 -4.42 0.23 3.33
CA TYR A 122 -4.25 1.68 3.43
C TYR A 122 -4.89 2.19 4.72
N ILE A 123 -4.11 2.93 5.51
CA ILE A 123 -4.50 3.32 6.87
C ILE A 123 -5.02 4.76 6.93
N HIS A 124 -4.30 5.69 6.30
CA HIS A 124 -4.58 7.11 6.39
C HIS A 124 -3.80 7.91 5.34
N GLY A 125 -4.43 8.96 4.81
CA GLY A 125 -3.85 9.88 3.85
C GLY A 125 -4.64 9.89 2.54
N GLU A 126 -4.13 10.65 1.58
CA GLU A 126 -4.65 10.74 0.22
C GLU A 126 -3.56 10.22 -0.72
N CYS A 127 -3.96 9.43 -1.71
CA CYS A 127 -3.05 8.89 -2.71
C CYS A 127 -3.74 8.73 -4.05
N VAL A 128 -2.95 8.68 -5.11
CA VAL A 128 -3.40 8.24 -6.43
C VAL A 128 -3.12 6.74 -6.50
N GLU A 129 -4.17 5.96 -6.69
CA GLU A 129 -4.09 4.52 -6.88
C GLU A 129 -4.34 4.18 -8.35
N CYS A 130 -3.49 3.32 -8.92
CA CYS A 130 -3.70 2.74 -10.23
C CYS A 130 -3.53 1.23 -10.09
N MET A 131 -4.40 0.47 -10.73
CA MET A 131 -4.45 -0.98 -10.64
C MET A 131 -4.83 -1.59 -11.98
N ALA A 132 -4.44 -2.85 -12.17
CA ALA A 132 -4.97 -3.65 -13.27
C ALA A 132 -6.50 -3.79 -13.13
N THR A 133 -7.21 -3.99 -14.24
CA THR A 133 -8.68 -4.10 -14.25
C THR A 133 -9.15 -5.38 -13.56
N SER A 134 -9.30 -5.34 -12.23
CA SER A 134 -9.71 -6.47 -11.39
C SER A 134 -10.29 -5.97 -10.07
N ASP A 135 -11.43 -6.54 -9.68
CA ASP A 135 -12.07 -6.31 -8.38
C ASP A 135 -11.92 -7.50 -7.41
N ASN A 136 -11.02 -8.44 -7.73
CA ASN A 136 -10.78 -9.62 -6.89
C ASN A 136 -10.04 -9.25 -5.61
N VAL A 137 -10.72 -9.32 -4.47
CA VAL A 137 -10.15 -8.98 -3.16
C VAL A 137 -10.41 -10.09 -2.13
N VAL A 138 -9.33 -10.69 -1.64
CA VAL A 138 -9.33 -11.58 -0.46
C VAL A 138 -8.91 -10.77 0.76
N ARG A 139 -9.74 -10.78 1.81
CA ARG A 139 -9.59 -9.90 2.97
C ARG A 139 -8.88 -10.61 4.13
N ALA A 140 -8.09 -9.85 4.89
CA ALA A 140 -7.30 -10.36 6.02
C ALA A 140 -7.64 -9.70 7.38
N GLY A 141 -8.77 -8.99 7.47
CA GLY A 141 -9.19 -8.27 8.68
C GLY A 141 -9.52 -6.81 8.39
N LEU A 142 -9.71 -6.02 9.45
CA LEU A 142 -10.12 -4.62 9.44
C LEU A 142 -11.37 -4.40 8.58
N THR A 143 -12.34 -5.29 8.71
CA THR A 143 -13.51 -5.29 7.85
C THR A 143 -14.70 -5.97 8.51
N PRO A 144 -15.94 -5.47 8.31
CA PRO A 144 -17.14 -6.19 8.73
C PRO A 144 -17.50 -7.34 7.78
N LYS A 145 -16.86 -7.43 6.61
CA LYS A 145 -17.15 -8.45 5.58
C LYS A 145 -16.53 -9.80 5.94
N THR A 146 -17.09 -10.87 5.38
CA THR A 146 -16.58 -12.23 5.58
C THR A 146 -15.14 -12.38 5.09
N LEU A 147 -14.34 -13.13 5.85
CA LEU A 147 -12.96 -13.47 5.52
C LEU A 147 -12.91 -14.89 4.95
N ASP A 148 -12.31 -15.06 3.78
CA ASP A 148 -11.94 -16.37 3.24
C ASP A 148 -10.51 -16.72 3.68
N VAL A 149 -10.41 -17.23 4.91
CA VAL A 149 -9.12 -17.52 5.56
C VAL A 149 -8.34 -18.62 4.83
N GLN A 150 -9.04 -19.60 4.25
CA GLN A 150 -8.41 -20.70 3.53
C GLN A 150 -7.74 -20.17 2.26
N THR A 151 -8.48 -19.44 1.43
CA THR A 151 -7.92 -18.84 0.21
C THR A 151 -6.79 -17.89 0.57
N LEU A 152 -6.99 -17.02 1.55
CA LEU A 152 -5.97 -16.08 2.03
C LEU A 152 -4.66 -16.78 2.38
N CYS A 153 -4.68 -17.78 3.26
CA CYS A 153 -3.44 -18.41 3.69
C CYS A 153 -2.77 -19.21 2.56
N SER A 154 -3.57 -19.78 1.65
CA SER A 154 -3.02 -20.57 0.53
C SER A 154 -2.35 -19.72 -0.55
N MET A 155 -2.85 -18.52 -0.81
CA MET A 155 -2.40 -17.68 -1.93
C MET A 155 -1.14 -16.86 -1.60
N LEU A 156 -0.96 -16.47 -0.33
CA LEU A 156 0.11 -15.56 0.10
C LEU A 156 1.51 -16.08 -0.26
N THR A 157 2.40 -15.16 -0.67
CA THR A 157 3.77 -15.52 -1.03
C THR A 157 4.62 -15.87 0.20
N TYR A 158 4.35 -15.19 1.33
CA TYR A 158 5.13 -15.16 2.57
C TYR A 158 6.58 -14.69 2.38
N LYS A 159 6.86 -13.94 1.32
CA LYS A 159 8.15 -13.28 1.15
C LYS A 159 8.29 -12.18 2.20
N GLN A 160 9.45 -12.15 2.85
CA GLN A 160 9.78 -11.08 3.79
C GLN A 160 10.56 -9.98 3.07
N GLY A 161 10.32 -8.75 3.47
CA GLY A 161 11.05 -7.59 2.96
C GLY A 161 10.31 -6.31 3.29
N PHE A 162 11.04 -5.21 3.33
CA PHE A 162 10.41 -3.89 3.30
C PHE A 162 10.10 -3.57 1.82
N PRO A 163 8.92 -3.03 1.49
CA PRO A 163 8.59 -2.71 0.11
C PRO A 163 9.53 -1.64 -0.44
N GLU A 164 9.83 -1.71 -1.73
CA GLU A 164 10.61 -0.69 -2.41
C GLU A 164 9.82 0.62 -2.49
N ILE A 165 10.42 1.72 -2.03
CA ILE A 165 9.84 3.05 -2.11
C ILE A 165 10.36 3.73 -3.39
N LEU A 166 9.47 3.87 -4.36
CA LEU A 166 9.73 4.52 -5.64
C LEU A 166 9.69 6.04 -5.47
N ARG A 167 10.76 6.72 -5.89
CA ARG A 167 10.81 8.20 -5.95
C ARG A 167 10.46 8.76 -7.34
N GLY A 168 10.21 7.87 -8.29
CA GLY A 168 10.02 8.20 -9.70
C GLY A 168 11.34 8.49 -10.43
N VAL A 169 11.29 8.42 -11.75
CA VAL A 169 12.39 8.76 -12.67
C VAL A 169 12.02 10.06 -13.38
N PRO A 170 12.82 11.14 -13.28
CA PRO A 170 12.54 12.38 -14.00
C PRO A 170 12.49 12.15 -15.51
N SER A 171 11.41 12.59 -16.16
CA SER A 171 11.28 12.60 -17.63
C SER A 171 11.50 13.98 -18.23
N ASN A 172 11.18 15.03 -17.48
CA ASN A 172 11.44 16.43 -17.83
C ASN A 172 11.53 17.25 -16.51
N PRO A 173 11.78 18.58 -16.55
CA PRO A 173 11.92 19.40 -15.34
C PRO A 173 10.70 19.42 -14.39
N TYR A 174 9.52 19.07 -14.88
CA TYR A 174 8.25 19.16 -14.14
C TYR A 174 7.62 17.80 -13.87
N THR A 175 8.06 16.74 -14.57
CA THR A 175 7.41 15.43 -14.56
C THR A 175 8.37 14.33 -14.10
N VAL A 176 7.88 13.51 -13.17
CA VAL A 176 8.51 12.25 -12.75
C VAL A 176 7.61 11.07 -13.13
N LYS A 177 8.20 9.96 -13.57
CA LYS A 177 7.50 8.73 -13.94
C LYS A 177 7.70 7.64 -12.90
N TYR A 178 6.64 6.93 -12.52
CA TYR A 178 6.69 5.73 -11.69
C TYR A 178 6.50 4.52 -12.58
N LEU A 179 7.54 3.69 -12.67
CA LEU A 179 7.65 2.56 -13.59
C LEU A 179 7.67 1.24 -12.80
N PRO A 180 6.51 0.66 -12.45
CA PRO A 180 6.46 -0.62 -11.76
C PRO A 180 6.96 -1.79 -12.65
N PRO A 181 7.26 -2.97 -12.07
CA PRO A 181 7.79 -4.12 -12.79
C PRO A 181 6.68 -4.99 -13.43
N PHE A 182 5.69 -4.36 -14.06
CA PHE A 182 4.58 -5.03 -14.78
C PHE A 182 4.12 -4.17 -15.96
N ASP A 183 3.30 -4.73 -16.84
CA ASP A 183 3.02 -4.16 -18.17
C ASP A 183 1.75 -3.29 -18.19
N GLU A 184 0.85 -3.47 -17.23
CA GLU A 184 -0.50 -2.95 -17.28
C GLU A 184 -0.56 -1.42 -17.23
N PHE A 185 0.29 -0.78 -16.42
CA PHE A 185 0.29 0.67 -16.28
C PHE A 185 1.62 1.27 -15.80
N GLU A 186 1.79 2.56 -16.13
CA GLU A 186 2.73 3.50 -15.49
C GLU A 186 1.97 4.76 -15.05
N VAL A 187 2.52 5.49 -14.09
CA VAL A 187 1.94 6.74 -13.61
C VAL A 187 2.98 7.84 -13.69
N ASP A 188 2.63 8.97 -14.26
CA ASP A 188 3.43 10.18 -14.20
C ASP A 188 2.83 11.16 -13.20
N ARG A 189 3.68 11.86 -12.46
CA ARG A 189 3.30 13.03 -11.66
C ARG A 189 3.97 14.25 -12.25
N CYS A 190 3.18 15.26 -12.57
CA CYS A 190 3.66 16.52 -13.09
C CYS A 190 3.28 17.68 -12.16
N ILE A 191 4.30 18.38 -11.66
CA ILE A 191 4.15 19.60 -10.85
C ILE A 191 4.64 20.76 -11.71
N LEU A 192 3.70 21.53 -12.24
CA LEU A 192 3.98 22.66 -13.11
C LEU A 192 3.89 23.97 -12.30
N PRO A 193 4.99 24.75 -12.17
CA PRO A 193 4.95 26.04 -11.48
C PRO A 193 4.11 27.08 -12.22
N ARG A 194 3.85 28.20 -11.54
CA ARG A 194 3.18 29.38 -12.13
C ARG A 194 3.86 29.84 -13.42
N GLU A 195 3.04 30.25 -14.38
CA GLU A 195 3.47 30.80 -15.67
C GLU A 195 4.43 29.88 -16.43
N LYS A 196 4.19 28.57 -16.35
CA LYS A 196 4.94 27.54 -17.08
C LYS A 196 4.01 26.71 -17.94
N SER A 197 4.63 26.07 -18.94
CA SER A 197 4.00 25.09 -19.80
C SER A 197 4.88 23.86 -19.93
N THR A 198 4.25 22.74 -20.25
CA THR A 198 4.92 21.47 -20.56
C THR A 198 4.13 20.72 -21.63
N THR A 199 4.79 19.79 -22.32
CA THR A 199 4.16 18.95 -23.33
C THR A 199 4.31 17.49 -22.95
N PHE A 200 3.20 16.77 -22.93
CA PHE A 200 3.17 15.32 -22.87
C PHE A 200 3.23 14.79 -24.31
N PRO A 201 4.30 14.05 -24.67
CA PRO A 201 4.43 13.52 -26.02
C PRO A 201 3.37 12.45 -26.28
N ALA A 202 3.09 12.24 -27.57
CA ALA A 202 2.26 11.13 -28.03
C ALA A 202 2.84 9.79 -27.58
N VAL A 203 1.98 8.94 -27.00
CA VAL A 203 2.32 7.58 -26.56
C VAL A 203 1.38 6.57 -27.23
N PRO A 204 1.82 5.34 -27.52
CA PRO A 204 1.04 4.37 -28.28
C PRO A 204 -0.20 3.81 -27.55
N GLY A 205 -0.33 4.06 -26.25
CA GLY A 205 -1.49 3.68 -25.43
C GLY A 205 -2.38 4.87 -25.03
N PRO A 206 -3.60 4.62 -24.56
CA PRO A 206 -4.44 5.67 -23.98
C PRO A 206 -3.82 6.22 -22.68
N SER A 207 -4.26 7.40 -22.28
CA SER A 207 -3.90 7.99 -20.98
C SER A 207 -5.10 8.64 -20.31
N VAL A 208 -5.10 8.63 -18.98
CA VAL A 208 -6.06 9.36 -18.14
C VAL A 208 -5.29 10.35 -17.29
N PHE A 209 -5.66 11.61 -17.37
CA PHE A 209 -5.11 12.70 -16.57
C PHE A 209 -6.08 13.03 -15.45
N VAL A 210 -5.57 13.23 -14.24
CA VAL A 210 -6.34 13.68 -13.08
C VAL A 210 -5.64 14.91 -12.51
N VAL A 211 -6.36 16.02 -12.42
CA VAL A 211 -5.85 17.23 -11.77
C VAL A 211 -6.01 17.08 -10.27
N ILE A 212 -4.89 16.99 -9.57
CA ILE A 212 -4.83 16.81 -8.12
C ILE A 212 -5.01 18.14 -7.38
N SER A 213 -4.46 19.22 -7.93
CA SER A 213 -4.69 20.58 -7.43
C SER A 213 -4.24 21.64 -8.44
N GLY A 214 -4.77 22.85 -8.29
CA GLY A 214 -4.50 23.97 -9.18
C GLY A 214 -5.36 23.95 -10.43
N GLU A 215 -4.93 24.68 -11.45
CA GLU A 215 -5.69 24.87 -12.70
C GLU A 215 -4.74 25.05 -13.88
N ALA A 216 -5.20 24.67 -15.07
CA ALA A 216 -4.44 24.81 -16.30
C ALA A 216 -5.36 24.80 -17.52
N VAL A 217 -4.81 25.24 -18.64
CA VAL A 217 -5.38 25.01 -19.97
C VAL A 217 -4.66 23.82 -20.57
N MET A 218 -5.42 22.75 -20.86
CA MET A 218 -4.93 21.56 -21.57
C MET A 218 -5.36 21.63 -23.04
N ARG A 219 -4.38 21.64 -23.94
CA ARG A 219 -4.60 21.68 -25.39
C ARG A 219 -4.32 20.32 -26.00
N LEU A 220 -5.37 19.73 -26.57
CA LEU A 220 -5.34 18.55 -27.41
C LEU A 220 -5.36 18.99 -28.89
N PRO A 221 -5.09 18.11 -29.87
CA PRO A 221 -5.04 18.49 -31.28
C PRO A 221 -6.32 19.14 -31.82
N PHE A 222 -7.48 18.85 -31.23
CA PHE A 222 -8.79 19.32 -31.69
C PHE A 222 -9.64 19.98 -30.60
N SER A 223 -9.10 20.16 -29.39
CA SER A 223 -9.83 20.79 -28.28
C SER A 223 -8.89 21.53 -27.32
N GLU A 224 -9.45 22.51 -26.64
CA GLU A 224 -8.81 23.23 -25.54
C GLU A 224 -9.77 23.18 -24.35
N GLU A 225 -9.29 22.66 -23.24
CA GLU A 225 -10.08 22.48 -22.02
C GLU A 225 -9.42 23.26 -20.88
N LEU A 226 -10.21 24.08 -20.18
CA LEU A 226 -9.81 24.62 -18.88
C LEU A 226 -10.07 23.54 -17.84
N VAL A 227 -9.03 23.13 -17.13
CA VAL A 227 -9.10 22.10 -16.10
C VAL A 227 -8.73 22.67 -14.74
N THR A 228 -9.38 22.15 -13.70
CA THR A 228 -9.24 22.54 -12.31
C THR A 228 -9.19 21.29 -11.43
N GLU A 229 -8.93 21.47 -10.13
CA GLU A 229 -8.86 20.38 -9.16
C GLU A 229 -10.08 19.43 -9.25
N GLY A 230 -9.80 18.13 -9.38
CA GLY A 230 -10.81 17.08 -9.52
C GLY A 230 -11.19 16.74 -10.96
N ASP A 231 -10.82 17.56 -11.95
CA ASP A 231 -11.11 17.27 -13.35
C ASP A 231 -10.29 16.09 -13.88
N VAL A 232 -10.93 15.29 -14.74
CA VAL A 232 -10.34 14.10 -15.36
C VAL A 232 -10.46 14.19 -16.88
N ILE A 233 -9.33 14.04 -17.58
CA ILE A 233 -9.25 14.10 -19.04
C ILE A 233 -8.75 12.77 -19.58
N PHE A 234 -9.48 12.22 -20.54
CA PHE A 234 -9.04 11.07 -21.33
C PHE A 234 -8.29 11.54 -22.57
N ALA A 235 -7.13 10.92 -22.85
CA ALA A 235 -6.35 11.14 -24.05
C ALA A 235 -6.25 9.84 -24.85
N PRO A 236 -6.73 9.81 -26.10
CA PRO A 236 -6.51 8.67 -26.99
C PRO A 236 -5.01 8.42 -27.23
N ALA A 237 -4.69 7.20 -27.66
CA ALA A 237 -3.34 6.88 -28.12
C ALA A 237 -2.87 7.86 -29.21
N ASN A 238 -1.56 8.10 -29.24
CA ASN A 238 -0.86 8.97 -30.17
C ASN A 238 -1.29 10.45 -30.11
N THR A 239 -1.86 10.89 -28.99
CA THR A 239 -2.26 12.27 -28.76
C THR A 239 -1.15 13.05 -28.04
N VAL A 240 -0.69 14.14 -28.64
CA VAL A 240 0.17 15.13 -27.96
C VAL A 240 -0.71 16.07 -27.14
N ILE A 241 -0.30 16.35 -25.91
CA ILE A 241 -1.03 17.29 -25.03
C ILE A 241 -0.07 18.36 -24.53
N THR A 242 -0.45 19.63 -24.73
CA THR A 242 0.26 20.76 -24.12
C THR A 242 -0.53 21.26 -22.93
N VAL A 243 0.14 21.49 -21.82
CA VAL A 243 -0.46 21.97 -20.57
C VAL A 243 0.20 23.29 -20.21
N GLU A 244 -0.60 24.32 -19.95
CA GLU A 244 -0.15 25.65 -19.56
C GLU A 244 -0.91 26.12 -18.31
N THR A 245 -0.21 26.67 -17.33
CA THR A 245 -0.83 27.17 -16.09
C THR A 245 -0.36 28.59 -15.77
N THR A 246 -1.27 29.41 -15.24
CA THR A 246 -0.98 30.75 -14.71
C THR A 246 -0.74 30.71 -13.20
N SER A 247 -1.40 29.83 -12.45
CA SER A 247 -1.41 29.80 -10.99
C SER A 247 -0.67 28.61 -10.36
N GLY A 248 -0.27 27.63 -11.19
CA GLY A 248 0.41 26.40 -10.80
C GLY A 248 -0.53 25.18 -10.90
N LEU A 249 0.04 23.99 -11.10
CA LEU A 249 -0.72 22.77 -11.33
C LEU A 249 0.01 21.55 -10.76
N ASN A 250 -0.73 20.65 -10.13
CA ASN A 250 -0.29 19.29 -9.81
C ASN A 250 -1.26 18.31 -10.49
N LEU A 251 -0.76 17.52 -11.43
CA LEU A 251 -1.55 16.52 -12.15
C LEU A 251 -0.85 15.16 -12.10
N CYS A 252 -1.66 14.10 -12.17
CA CYS A 252 -1.17 12.76 -12.43
C CYS A 252 -1.68 12.26 -13.79
N ARG A 253 -0.86 11.51 -14.52
CA ARG A 253 -1.24 10.84 -15.77
C ARG A 253 -1.03 9.35 -15.59
N ALA A 254 -2.09 8.55 -15.64
CA ALA A 254 -1.99 7.10 -15.77
C ALA A 254 -2.03 6.72 -17.25
N GLY A 255 -1.18 5.79 -17.66
CA GLY A 255 -1.15 5.23 -19.01
C GLY A 255 -0.68 3.79 -18.99
N VAL A 256 -0.76 3.11 -20.13
CA VAL A 256 -0.19 1.75 -20.28
C VAL A 256 1.32 1.84 -20.09
N ASN A 257 1.92 0.85 -19.41
CA ASN A 257 3.36 0.86 -19.15
C ASN A 257 4.13 0.84 -20.46
N SER A 258 5.16 1.69 -20.57
CA SER A 258 5.99 1.78 -21.77
C SER A 258 6.63 0.44 -22.18
N LYS A 259 6.94 -0.44 -21.21
CA LYS A 259 7.48 -1.80 -21.45
C LYS A 259 6.57 -2.69 -22.29
N PHE A 260 5.26 -2.45 -22.27
CA PHE A 260 4.31 -3.23 -23.07
C PHE A 260 4.50 -3.03 -24.59
N PHE A 261 5.11 -1.92 -25.00
CA PHE A 261 5.29 -1.54 -26.40
C PHE A 261 6.72 -1.76 -26.92
N GLU A 262 7.64 -2.25 -26.08
CA GLU A 262 9.01 -2.61 -26.45
C GLU A 262 9.08 -4.05 -27.00
#